data_AF-A0A963CSZ2-F1
#
_entry.id   AF-A0A963CSZ2-F1
#
_cell.length_a   1.000
_cell.length_b   1.000
_cell.length_c   1.000
_cell.angle_alpha   90.00
_cell.angle_beta   90.00
_cell.angle_gamma   90.00
#
_symmetry.space_group_name_H-M   'P 1'
#
loop_
_entity.id
_entity.type
_entity.pdbx_description
1 polymer ?
#
loop_
_entity_poly.entity_id
_entity_poly.type
_entity_poly.pdbx_seq_one_letter_code
_entity_poly.pdbx_strand_id
1 'polypeptide(L)'
;GYSEEAIVDTILRRMPDYINHITPQFSRTDINFQRVPTVDTSNPFIARDIPTPDESFVVIRFRDPKKLNTDFPFLLSMLEGSFMSRRNSLVVPGGKMGFAMEIILQPIIERMMEKAGH
;
A
#
# COMPACT_ATOMS: atom_id res chain seq x y z
N GLY A 1 19.64 22.46 8.86
CA GLY A 1 19.24 21.06 8.57
C GLY A 1 20.10 20.13 9.39
N TYR A 2 19.63 18.92 9.66
CA TYR A 2 20.44 17.87 10.30
C TYR A 2 21.58 17.43 9.34
N SER A 3 22.73 17.01 9.88
CA SER A 3 23.78 16.39 9.07
C SER A 3 23.33 15.03 8.53
N GLU A 4 23.95 14.55 7.44
CA GLU A 4 23.69 13.20 6.90
C GLU A 4 23.90 12.12 7.97
N GLU A 5 24.93 12.26 8.80
CA GLU A 5 25.23 11.36 9.93
C GLU A 5 24.09 11.31 10.95
N ALA A 6 23.49 12.46 11.29
CA ALA A 6 22.37 12.53 12.22
C ALA A 6 21.09 11.89 11.64
N ILE A 7 20.91 11.94 10.32
CA ILE A 7 19.82 11.24 9.63
C ILE A 7 20.05 9.72 9.70
N VAL A 8 21.26 9.26 9.40
CA VAL A 8 21.62 7.83 9.47
C VAL A 8 21.39 7.29 10.89
N ASP A 9 21.90 7.97 11.92
CA ASP A 9 21.71 7.56 13.32
C ASP A 9 20.23 7.51 13.70
N THR A 10 19.45 8.50 13.26
CA THR A 10 18.00 8.53 13.50
C THR A 10 17.29 7.34 12.87
N ILE A 11 17.65 6.95 11.64
CA ILE A 11 17.07 5.77 10.98
C ILE A 11 17.46 4.51 11.73
N LEU A 12 18.76 4.32 12.02
CA LEU A 12 19.26 3.14 12.72
C LEU A 12 18.60 2.94 14.07
N ARG A 13 18.40 4.01 14.84
CA ARG A 13 17.72 3.95 16.14
C ARG A 13 16.26 3.50 16.04
N ARG A 14 15.59 3.73 14.91
CA ARG A 14 14.19 3.30 14.67
C ARG A 14 14.07 1.88 14.13
N MET A 15 15.12 1.34 13.50
CA MET A 15 15.06 0.03 12.84
C MET A 15 14.67 -1.12 13.78
N PRO A 16 15.20 -1.23 15.03
CA PRO A 16 14.78 -2.27 15.95
C PRO A 16 13.26 -2.25 16.21
N ASP A 17 12.68 -1.08 16.47
CA ASP A 17 11.25 -0.97 16.75
C ASP A 17 10.41 -1.21 15.50
N TYR A 18 10.85 -0.69 14.35
CA TYR A 18 10.19 -0.95 13.07
C TYR A 18 10.10 -2.45 12.79
N ILE A 19 11.20 -3.19 12.97
CA ILE A 19 11.26 -4.63 12.75
C ILE A 19 10.40 -5.38 13.77
N ASN A 20 10.58 -5.11 15.07
CA ASN A 20 9.96 -5.92 16.12
C ASN A 20 8.49 -5.59 16.38
N HIS A 21 8.04 -4.37 16.04
CA HIS A 21 6.70 -3.90 16.40
C HIS A 21 5.85 -3.46 15.21
N ILE A 22 6.44 -2.94 14.12
CA ILE A 22 5.67 -2.48 12.95
C ILE A 22 5.51 -3.58 11.92
N THR A 23 6.61 -4.20 11.44
CA THR A 23 6.52 -5.21 10.37
C THR A 23 5.60 -6.40 10.67
N PRO A 24 5.48 -6.92 11.91
CA PRO A 24 4.57 -8.03 12.19
C PRO A 24 3.09 -7.65 11.99
N GLN A 25 2.75 -6.37 12.09
CA GLN A 25 1.36 -5.91 11.91
C GLN A 25 0.91 -6.03 10.44
N PHE A 26 1.81 -5.90 9.46
CA PHE A 26 1.48 -6.10 8.05
C PHE A 26 1.08 -7.55 7.71
N SER A 27 1.43 -8.50 8.59
CA SER A 27 0.96 -9.88 8.50
C SER A 27 -0.43 -10.08 9.11
N ARG A 28 -0.94 -9.07 9.86
CA ARG A 28 -2.23 -9.08 10.58
C ARG A 28 -3.33 -8.26 9.91
N THR A 29 -3.00 -7.47 8.88
CA THR A 29 -3.98 -6.79 8.01
C THR A 29 -4.69 -7.73 7.02
N ASP A 30 -5.98 -7.49 6.77
CA ASP A 30 -6.75 -8.19 5.73
C ASP A 30 -6.35 -7.71 4.32
N ILE A 31 -6.03 -6.42 4.17
CA ILE A 31 -5.55 -5.81 2.92
C ILE A 31 -4.34 -4.93 3.23
N ASN A 32 -3.27 -5.06 2.44
CA ASN A 32 -2.13 -4.15 2.47
C ASN A 32 -2.10 -3.30 1.20
N PHE A 33 -1.87 -2.00 1.36
CA PHE A 33 -1.55 -1.07 0.27
C PHE A 33 -0.09 -0.66 0.42
N GLN A 34 0.78 -1.21 -0.42
CA GLN A 34 2.21 -0.91 -0.39
C GLN A 34 2.57 -0.01 -1.56
N ARG A 35 2.98 1.21 -1.28
CA ARG A 35 3.49 2.14 -2.29
C ARG A 35 4.93 1.79 -2.65
N VAL A 36 5.22 1.73 -3.94
CA VAL A 36 6.53 1.37 -4.51
C VAL A 36 6.94 2.43 -5.52
N PRO A 37 7.99 3.23 -5.25
CA PRO A 37 8.52 4.20 -6.21
C PRO A 37 9.01 3.52 -7.50
N THR A 38 8.79 4.16 -8.63
CA THR A 38 9.32 3.77 -9.95
C THR A 38 10.53 4.61 -10.39
N VAL A 39 10.97 5.51 -9.52
CA VAL A 39 12.18 6.35 -9.65
C VAL A 39 13.32 5.82 -8.79
N ASP A 40 14.53 6.33 -9.02
CA ASP A 40 15.72 5.90 -8.28
C ASP A 40 15.63 6.29 -6.80
N THR A 41 15.54 5.27 -5.95
CA THR A 41 15.55 5.38 -4.49
C THR A 41 16.68 4.56 -3.88
N SER A 42 17.71 4.21 -4.67
CA SER A 42 18.84 3.37 -4.27
C SER A 42 19.66 3.96 -3.11
N ASN A 43 19.77 5.30 -3.07
CA ASN A 43 20.34 6.03 -1.93
C ASN A 43 19.32 7.07 -1.40
N PRO A 44 18.54 6.74 -0.36
CA PRO A 44 17.51 7.63 0.16
C PRO A 44 18.07 8.84 0.93
N PHE A 45 19.38 8.86 1.23
CA PHE A 45 20.03 9.94 2.00
C PHE A 45 20.39 11.16 1.14
N ILE A 46 20.52 10.96 -0.18
CA ILE A 46 20.81 12.03 -1.15
C ILE A 46 19.59 12.41 -1.99
N ALA A 47 18.46 11.73 -1.78
CA ALA A 47 17.23 11.99 -2.50
C ALA A 47 16.74 13.41 -2.20
N ARG A 48 16.53 14.21 -3.24
CA ARG A 48 16.12 15.62 -3.11
C ARG A 48 14.63 15.77 -2.90
N ASP A 49 13.85 14.92 -3.57
CA ASP A 49 12.40 15.00 -3.63
C ASP A 49 11.77 13.66 -3.25
N ILE A 50 10.61 13.71 -2.60
CA ILE A 50 9.80 12.53 -2.31
C ILE A 50 9.12 12.14 -3.63
N PRO A 51 9.19 10.87 -4.08
CA PRO A 51 8.50 10.43 -5.28
C PRO A 51 7.03 10.84 -5.24
N THR A 52 6.53 11.40 -6.32
CA THR A 52 5.12 11.79 -6.48
C THR A 52 4.24 10.55 -6.71
N PRO A 53 2.90 10.64 -6.52
CA PRO A 53 2.02 9.51 -6.79
C PRO A 53 2.19 8.90 -8.18
N ASP A 54 2.41 9.74 -9.20
CA ASP A 54 2.62 9.30 -10.59
C ASP A 54 3.98 8.61 -10.80
N GLU A 55 4.96 8.87 -9.93
CA GLU A 55 6.27 8.19 -9.86
C GLU A 55 6.23 6.94 -8.95
N SER A 56 5.06 6.34 -8.79
CA SER A 56 4.91 5.14 -7.97
C SER A 56 3.79 4.23 -8.45
N PHE A 57 3.91 2.96 -8.08
CA PHE A 57 2.79 2.02 -8.08
C PHE A 57 2.33 1.75 -6.65
N VAL A 58 1.13 1.21 -6.50
CA VAL A 58 0.64 0.65 -5.24
C VAL A 58 0.32 -0.82 -5.45
N VAL A 59 0.96 -1.68 -4.68
CA VAL A 59 0.66 -3.11 -4.61
C VAL A 59 -0.41 -3.32 -3.55
N ILE A 60 -1.57 -3.80 -3.97
CA ILE A 60 -2.72 -4.08 -3.11
C ILE A 60 -2.82 -5.59 -2.92
N ARG A 61 -2.43 -6.07 -1.73
CA ARG A 61 -2.44 -7.50 -1.38
C ARG A 61 -3.65 -7.81 -0.50
N PHE A 62 -4.47 -8.74 -0.94
CA PHE A 62 -5.57 -9.29 -0.17
C PHE A 62 -5.11 -10.57 0.54
N ARG A 63 -5.33 -10.68 1.86
CA ARG A 63 -5.05 -11.93 2.60
C ARG A 63 -5.93 -13.07 2.10
N ASP A 64 -7.23 -12.82 2.07
CA ASP A 64 -8.23 -13.78 1.63
C ASP A 64 -9.23 -13.07 0.68
N PRO A 65 -8.94 -13.06 -0.63
CA PRO A 65 -9.83 -12.43 -1.61
C PRO A 65 -11.23 -13.04 -1.65
N LYS A 66 -11.37 -14.33 -1.31
CA LYS A 66 -12.66 -15.02 -1.33
C LYS A 66 -13.53 -14.55 -0.18
N LYS A 67 -12.97 -14.46 1.03
CA LYS A 67 -13.69 -13.93 2.21
C LYS A 67 -14.21 -12.50 1.99
N LEU A 68 -13.48 -11.69 1.23
CA LEU A 68 -13.84 -10.30 0.93
C LEU A 68 -14.73 -10.15 -0.32
N ASN A 69 -15.06 -11.25 -1.01
CA ASN A 69 -15.76 -11.27 -2.29
C ASN A 69 -15.12 -10.30 -3.31
N THR A 70 -13.78 -10.34 -3.41
CA THR A 70 -13.03 -9.46 -4.31
C THR A 70 -13.18 -9.91 -5.76
N ASP A 71 -13.72 -9.04 -6.60
CA ASP A 71 -13.82 -9.24 -8.05
C ASP A 71 -12.64 -8.56 -8.77
N PHE A 72 -11.58 -9.32 -9.02
CA PHE A 72 -10.39 -8.78 -9.72
C PHE A 72 -10.68 -8.34 -11.16
N PRO A 73 -11.42 -9.09 -12.00
CA PRO A 73 -11.84 -8.60 -13.31
C PRO A 73 -12.52 -7.23 -13.27
N PHE A 74 -13.46 -7.01 -12.34
CA PHE A 74 -14.10 -5.72 -12.15
C PHE A 74 -13.07 -4.65 -11.75
N LEU A 75 -12.22 -4.92 -10.75
CA LEU A 75 -11.19 -3.97 -10.31
C LEU A 75 -10.24 -3.59 -11.45
N LEU A 76 -9.82 -4.54 -12.28
CA LEU A 76 -8.95 -4.30 -13.43
C LEU A 76 -9.64 -3.41 -14.47
N SER A 77 -10.93 -3.60 -14.70
CA SER A 77 -11.70 -2.77 -15.64
C SER A 77 -11.89 -1.34 -15.16
N MET A 78 -12.11 -1.15 -13.85
CA MET A 78 -12.31 0.17 -13.24
C MET A 78 -11.00 0.93 -13.04
N LEU A 79 -9.92 0.23 -12.70
CA LEU A 79 -8.63 0.80 -12.39
C LEU A 79 -7.72 0.69 -13.61
N GLU A 80 -7.96 1.53 -14.61
CA GLU A 80 -7.16 1.51 -15.84
C GLU A 80 -5.65 1.62 -15.55
N GLY A 81 -4.85 0.82 -16.25
CA GLY A 81 -3.40 0.72 -16.04
C GLY A 81 -3.02 -0.20 -14.87
N SER A 82 -4.00 -0.82 -14.20
CA SER A 82 -3.74 -1.85 -13.22
C SER A 82 -3.50 -3.23 -13.85
N PHE A 83 -2.82 -4.10 -13.11
CA PHE A 83 -2.55 -5.47 -13.53
C PHE A 83 -2.37 -6.39 -12.33
N MET A 84 -2.51 -7.70 -12.54
CA MET A 84 -2.29 -8.71 -11.50
C MET A 84 -0.81 -9.09 -11.42
N SER A 85 -0.19 -8.92 -10.26
CA SER A 85 1.18 -9.40 -10.01
C SER A 85 1.21 -10.81 -9.40
N ARG A 86 0.17 -11.18 -8.65
CA ARG A 86 -0.07 -12.52 -8.07
C ARG A 86 -1.58 -12.78 -8.02
N ARG A 87 -1.99 -14.02 -7.78
CA ARG A 87 -3.42 -14.42 -7.69
C ARG A 87 -4.24 -13.61 -6.68
N ASN A 88 -3.60 -13.07 -5.64
CA ASN A 88 -4.23 -12.27 -4.59
C ASN A 88 -3.61 -10.86 -4.50
N SER A 89 -2.99 -10.36 -5.56
CA SER A 89 -2.33 -9.05 -5.55
C SER A 89 -2.55 -8.30 -6.86
N LEU A 90 -3.11 -7.11 -6.72
CA LEU A 90 -3.36 -6.15 -7.78
C LEU A 90 -2.30 -5.04 -7.67
N VAL A 91 -1.77 -4.59 -8.80
CA VAL A 91 -0.88 -3.41 -8.87
C VAL A 91 -1.65 -2.30 -9.57
N VAL A 92 -1.66 -1.10 -8.98
CA VAL A 92 -2.37 0.07 -9.53
C VAL A 92 -1.42 1.25 -9.64
N PRO A 93 -1.58 2.15 -10.63
CA PRO A 93 -0.84 3.41 -10.68
C PRO A 93 -1.03 4.21 -9.38
N GLY A 94 0.03 4.82 -8.85
CA GLY A 94 -0.02 5.50 -7.55
C GLY A 94 -0.96 6.69 -7.53
N GLY A 95 -1.09 7.43 -8.64
CA GLY A 95 -2.10 8.47 -8.80
C GLY A 95 -3.56 7.99 -8.65
N LYS A 96 -3.82 6.68 -8.81
CA LYS A 96 -5.14 6.06 -8.66
C LYS A 96 -5.37 5.41 -7.29
N MET A 97 -4.46 5.57 -6.32
CA MET A 97 -4.57 4.94 -5.00
C MET A 97 -5.88 5.29 -4.27
N GLY A 98 -6.28 6.57 -4.25
CA GLY A 98 -7.52 6.99 -3.58
C GLY A 98 -8.76 6.35 -4.18
N PHE A 99 -8.86 6.33 -5.51
CA PHE A 99 -9.95 5.69 -6.22
C PHE A 99 -9.97 4.17 -6.02
N ALA A 100 -8.79 3.53 -6.00
CA ALA A 100 -8.69 2.11 -5.69
C ALA A 100 -9.16 1.81 -4.26
N MET A 101 -8.81 2.65 -3.27
CA MET A 101 -9.29 2.49 -1.90
C MET A 101 -10.80 2.61 -1.82
N GLU A 102 -11.41 3.57 -2.51
CA GLU A 102 -12.86 3.76 -2.54
C GLU A 102 -13.56 2.51 -3.07
N ILE A 103 -13.23 2.07 -4.30
CA ILE A 103 -13.87 0.90 -4.93
C ILE A 103 -13.68 -0.38 -4.10
N ILE A 104 -12.52 -0.55 -3.47
CA ILE A 104 -12.20 -1.77 -2.71
C ILE A 104 -12.86 -1.75 -1.32
N LEU A 105 -12.78 -0.63 -0.61
CA LEU A 105 -13.15 -0.56 0.81
C LEU A 105 -14.61 -0.20 1.02
N GLN A 106 -15.22 0.61 0.15
CA GLN A 106 -16.63 1.00 0.28
C GLN A 106 -17.58 -0.20 0.45
N PRO A 107 -17.60 -1.21 -0.45
CA PRO A 107 -18.51 -2.36 -0.28
C PRO A 107 -18.15 -3.23 0.92
N ILE A 108 -16.92 -3.16 1.43
CA ILE A 108 -16.52 -3.84 2.67
C ILE A 108 -17.15 -3.13 3.86
N ILE A 109 -17.05 -1.79 3.90
CA ILE A 109 -17.58 -0.96 4.97
C ILE A 109 -19.11 -1.05 5.01
N GLU A 110 -19.79 -0.96 3.86
CA GLU A 110 -21.25 -1.12 3.77
C GLU A 110 -21.71 -2.45 4.38
N ARG A 111 -21.08 -3.57 4.02
CA ARG A 111 -21.38 -4.89 4.62
C ARG A 111 -21.06 -4.98 6.11
N MET A 112 -20.11 -4.18 6.61
CA MET A 112 -19.82 -4.13 8.05
C MET A 112 -20.90 -3.33 8.79
N MET A 113 -21.37 -2.24 8.21
CA MET A 113 -22.45 -1.41 8.77
C MET A 113 -23.77 -2.19 8.83
N GLU A 114 -24.15 -2.86 7.73
CA GLU A 114 -25.34 -3.71 7.67
C GLU A 114 -25.32 -4.79 8.77
N LYS A 115 -24.16 -5.43 8.98
CA LYS A 115 -23.98 -6.45 10.03
C LYS A 115 -24.02 -5.87 11.43
N ALA A 116 -23.64 -4.61 11.60
CA ALA A 116 -23.72 -3.91 12.87
C ALA A 116 -25.13 -3.40 13.19
N GLY A 117 -26.08 -3.53 12.25
CA GLY A 117 -27.45 -3.03 12.40
C GLY A 117 -27.59 -1.52 12.19
N HIS A 118 -26.63 -0.93 11.46
CA HIS A 118 -26.63 0.48 11.06
C HIS A 118 -26.91 0.64 9.57
#